data_AF-A0A416XRX9-F1
#
_entry.id   AF-A0A416XRX9-F1
#
_cell.length_a   1.000
_cell.length_b   1.000
_cell.length_c   1.000
_cell.angle_alpha   90.00
_cell.angle_beta   90.00
_cell.angle_gamma   90.00
#
_symmetry.space_group_name_H-M   'P 1'
#
loop_
_entity.id
_entity.type
_entity.pdbx_description
1 polymer ?
#
loop_
_entity_poly.entity_id
_entity_poly.type
_entity_poly.pdbx_seq_one_letter_code
_entity_poly.pdbx_strand_id
1 'polypeptide(L)'
;MKTGKNKKWMLIILPAAVAMLFGVFAEQMTKGESETSQKESETVERVEIMQEESETNTGKYADTSSYEELDELYKEYFMLGTGCEAIDHWNNQLAEIGNPEKEALISRMYNSITFGNEFKPAYNFDASSETLFTVDFAAEELLDWAKENGVKVRGHVLVWHAQVNPSIFAKDFKAYSGGNLTVSDTDVLDEDCLVSREVLLERLKTYIYGVLEYTYRNGYADIIYAWDVVNEACDESQPDGLRNSYWYQIIGPDYLYYCFLYAREAEVLYSNQYASLYGLNPETDDLSSIQPKLFYNDYNEWVVSRSDAIVHFLTEEPWNENHEKVTSPVIHPDGDGTIYGDGLIDGIGMQGHLDDTQNIEQYMTALEKYDAAVDEIHITELDVGCTGSDANAEFYQAKFYYDFFARLIEEVKGGVNLTSVTIWGLTDDASWRTDVNPLLFNGDLSKKPAFEAMVMAGKGEEFSLTAVKLAVNAKDMHVSFEPYVEDGKTKTVTPQSVGVYSRGTGHQSVITMVNTENHTEDAVIGYALKISRSEQDASMKMDLSSYIGRTVKITAFVKTQDKKIRMGLDTTVSEQLIEKNASDDWVEVSAECTIPEDLNSANLYLETDGSADFYVDDIDISVVSQNAAGAENNV
;
A
#
# COMPACT_ATOMS: atom_id res chain seq x y z
N MET A 1 -29.06 -62.38 22.20
CA MET A 1 -29.16 -61.31 21.19
C MET A 1 -28.99 -59.98 21.92
N LYS A 2 -27.95 -59.25 21.49
CA LYS A 2 -27.42 -57.92 21.85
C LYS A 2 -28.02 -57.13 23.03
N THR A 3 -27.12 -56.79 23.97
CA THR A 3 -27.20 -55.77 25.02
C THR A 3 -26.17 -54.66 24.75
N GLY A 4 -26.48 -53.40 25.08
CA GLY A 4 -25.54 -52.27 25.25
C GLY A 4 -26.34 -50.97 25.27
N LYS A 5 -26.61 -50.27 26.38
CA LYS A 5 -25.82 -49.61 27.46
C LYS A 5 -25.08 -48.34 27.04
N ASN A 6 -25.67 -47.22 27.47
CA ASN A 6 -25.14 -45.87 27.66
C ASN A 6 -23.73 -45.82 28.26
N LYS A 7 -22.88 -44.92 27.77
CA LYS A 7 -21.80 -44.27 28.53
C LYS A 7 -21.60 -42.82 28.05
N LYS A 8 -21.61 -41.91 29.03
CA LYS A 8 -21.00 -40.58 28.99
C LYS A 8 -19.51 -40.71 28.66
N TRP A 9 -18.98 -39.83 27.81
CA TRP A 9 -17.53 -39.61 27.69
C TRP A 9 -17.19 -38.23 28.25
N MET A 10 -16.35 -38.27 29.28
CA MET A 10 -15.60 -37.15 29.84
C MET A 10 -14.28 -37.17 29.04
N LEU A 11 -13.98 -36.12 28.28
CA LEU A 11 -12.70 -36.00 27.60
C LEU A 11 -11.74 -35.27 28.55
N ILE A 12 -10.83 -36.02 29.14
CA ILE A 12 -9.64 -35.51 29.82
C ILE A 12 -8.54 -35.51 28.76
N ILE A 13 -8.03 -34.34 28.38
CA ILE A 13 -6.82 -34.23 27.56
C ILE A 13 -5.63 -34.11 28.53
N LEU A 14 -4.73 -35.08 28.45
CA LEU A 14 -3.39 -35.07 29.06
C LEU A 14 -2.39 -34.75 27.94
N PRO A 15 -1.33 -33.96 28.20
CA PRO A 15 -0.39 -33.53 27.18
C PRO A 15 0.70 -34.58 26.96
N ALA A 16 0.98 -34.88 25.69
CA ALA A 16 2.18 -35.57 25.20
C ALA A 16 2.48 -34.94 23.83
N ALA A 17 3.69 -34.52 23.46
CA ALA A 17 5.00 -34.77 24.04
C ALA A 17 5.96 -33.61 23.66
N VAL A 18 6.71 -33.15 24.66
CA VAL A 18 7.98 -32.44 24.52
C VAL A 18 9.09 -33.50 24.52
N ALA A 19 9.84 -33.65 23.43
CA ALA A 19 11.23 -34.16 23.40
C ALA A 19 11.74 -34.38 21.97
N MET A 20 12.59 -33.46 21.49
CA MET A 20 13.63 -33.51 20.44
C MET A 20 13.74 -32.05 19.94
N LEU A 21 14.78 -31.25 20.14
CA LEU A 21 16.22 -31.45 20.23
C LEU A 21 16.83 -30.38 21.15
N PHE A 22 17.32 -30.78 22.33
CA PHE A 22 18.39 -30.04 23.01
C PHE A 22 19.35 -31.07 23.56
N GLY A 23 20.41 -31.32 22.81
CA GLY A 23 21.51 -32.17 23.23
C GLY A 23 22.77 -31.67 22.59
N VAL A 24 23.58 -30.94 23.36
CA VAL A 24 25.05 -31.00 23.37
C VAL A 24 25.58 -30.00 24.41
N PHE A 25 26.15 -30.58 25.47
CA PHE A 25 27.20 -30.09 26.38
C PHE A 25 26.91 -29.02 27.45
N ALA A 26 26.78 -29.52 28.70
CA ALA A 26 27.39 -28.87 29.86
C ALA A 26 27.97 -29.95 30.80
N GLU A 27 29.30 -30.09 30.83
CA GLU A 27 30.13 -30.25 32.03
C GLU A 27 31.59 -30.57 31.65
N GLN A 28 32.49 -29.60 31.85
CA GLN A 28 33.71 -29.80 32.63
C GLN A 28 34.38 -28.46 32.92
N MET A 29 34.42 -28.08 34.20
CA MET A 29 35.27 -27.01 34.70
C MET A 29 36.74 -27.44 34.64
N THR A 30 37.64 -26.56 34.17
CA THR A 30 38.77 -26.03 34.96
C THR A 30 39.65 -25.03 34.19
N LYS A 31 39.88 -23.87 34.84
CA LYS A 31 41.06 -22.97 34.78
C LYS A 31 41.35 -22.15 33.51
N GLY A 32 41.43 -20.82 33.72
CA GLY A 32 42.51 -19.99 33.16
C GLY A 32 42.09 -18.72 32.41
N GLU A 33 42.14 -17.58 33.13
CA GLU A 33 42.48 -16.20 32.72
C GLU A 33 42.32 -15.66 31.27
N SER A 34 41.80 -14.42 31.24
CA SER A 34 42.10 -13.25 30.38
C SER A 34 41.26 -12.94 29.13
N GLU A 35 40.73 -11.70 29.14
CA GLU A 35 40.45 -10.72 28.05
C GLU A 35 39.77 -11.23 26.76
N THR A 36 38.58 -10.77 26.36
CA THR A 36 38.31 -9.45 25.75
C THR A 36 36.80 -9.36 25.45
N SER A 37 36.24 -8.15 25.47
CA SER A 37 34.84 -7.89 25.12
C SER A 37 34.63 -7.90 23.59
N GLN A 38 33.75 -8.74 23.08
CA GLN A 38 33.12 -8.58 21.77
C GLN A 38 31.60 -8.67 21.92
N LYS A 39 30.91 -7.69 21.34
CA LYS A 39 29.47 -7.69 21.09
C LYS A 39 29.15 -8.90 20.20
N GLU A 40 28.35 -9.84 20.68
CA GLU A 40 27.71 -10.84 19.82
C GLU A 40 26.48 -10.19 19.19
N SER A 41 26.47 -10.14 17.86
CA SER A 41 25.27 -9.95 17.06
C SER A 41 24.55 -11.29 16.99
N GLU A 42 23.32 -11.36 17.48
CA GLU A 42 22.45 -12.52 17.26
C GLU A 42 22.16 -12.62 15.75
N THR A 43 22.74 -13.63 15.12
CA THR A 43 22.40 -14.06 13.77
C THR A 43 21.37 -15.15 13.94
N VAL A 44 20.15 -14.92 13.48
CA VAL A 44 19.11 -15.96 13.42
C VAL A 44 19.57 -16.96 12.35
N GLU A 45 19.89 -18.19 12.77
CA GLU A 45 20.14 -19.29 11.85
C GLU A 45 18.83 -19.61 11.10
N ARG A 46 18.74 -19.15 9.84
CA ARG A 46 17.71 -19.58 8.89
C ARG A 46 17.84 -21.10 8.73
N VAL A 47 16.72 -21.82 8.86
CA VAL A 47 16.68 -23.25 8.53
C VAL A 47 17.03 -23.36 7.04
N GLU A 48 18.20 -23.91 6.72
CA GLU A 48 18.49 -24.38 5.37
C GLU A 48 17.40 -25.37 5.00
N ILE A 49 16.49 -24.97 4.11
CA ILE A 49 15.51 -25.84 3.52
C ILE A 49 16.31 -26.96 2.85
N MET A 50 16.32 -28.13 3.47
CA MET A 50 16.76 -29.34 2.79
C MET A 50 15.80 -29.55 1.64
N GLN A 51 16.22 -29.13 0.44
CA GLN A 51 15.65 -29.61 -0.80
C GLN A 51 15.78 -31.13 -0.77
N GLU A 52 14.74 -31.83 -0.33
CA GLU A 52 14.44 -33.11 -0.95
C GLU A 52 14.27 -32.78 -2.43
N GLU A 53 15.13 -33.35 -3.28
CA GLU A 53 15.04 -33.22 -4.73
C GLU A 53 13.66 -33.70 -5.21
N SER A 54 12.66 -32.83 -5.16
CA SER A 54 11.43 -32.98 -5.90
C SER A 54 11.73 -32.60 -7.33
N GLU A 55 11.60 -33.55 -8.26
CA GLU A 55 11.58 -33.26 -9.69
C GLU A 55 10.42 -32.30 -10.01
N THR A 56 10.64 -30.97 -9.91
CA THR A 56 9.61 -29.97 -10.25
C THR A 56 10.10 -28.86 -11.17
N ASN A 57 11.08 -29.12 -12.05
CA ASN A 57 11.21 -28.29 -13.25
C ASN A 57 10.20 -28.75 -14.32
N THR A 58 8.91 -28.56 -14.03
CA THR A 58 7.92 -28.44 -15.10
C THR A 58 8.17 -27.06 -15.69
N GLY A 59 8.54 -26.93 -16.96
CA GLY A 59 8.98 -25.65 -17.57
C GLY A 59 7.89 -24.56 -17.69
N LYS A 60 7.07 -24.37 -16.65
CA LYS A 60 6.01 -23.37 -16.47
C LYS A 60 6.53 -22.12 -15.74
N TYR A 61 7.46 -22.26 -14.80
CA TYR A 61 7.98 -21.16 -13.99
C TYR A 61 9.46 -20.88 -14.28
N ALA A 62 9.86 -19.61 -14.17
CA ALA A 62 11.24 -19.15 -14.26
C ALA A 62 12.05 -19.65 -13.05
N ASP A 63 13.36 -19.83 -13.25
CA ASP A 63 14.28 -20.11 -12.14
C ASP A 63 14.56 -18.84 -11.34
N THR A 64 14.03 -18.81 -10.12
CA THR A 64 14.05 -17.66 -9.22
C THR A 64 15.18 -17.71 -8.20
N SER A 65 16.06 -18.71 -8.24
CA SER A 65 17.12 -18.95 -7.24
C SER A 65 18.24 -17.89 -7.22
N SER A 66 18.39 -17.14 -8.32
CA SER A 66 19.43 -16.11 -8.49
C SER A 66 18.93 -14.68 -8.26
N TYR A 67 17.67 -14.54 -7.85
CA TYR A 67 17.06 -13.23 -7.64
C TYR A 67 17.61 -12.63 -6.33
N GLU A 68 17.75 -11.30 -6.29
CA GLU A 68 18.14 -10.59 -5.06
C GLU A 68 17.05 -10.72 -4.00
N GLU A 69 17.42 -10.99 -2.75
CA GLU A 69 16.51 -11.17 -1.63
C GLU A 69 16.06 -9.79 -1.12
N LEU A 70 14.81 -9.40 -1.43
CA LEU A 70 14.32 -8.05 -1.16
C LEU A 70 14.17 -7.77 0.34
N ASP A 71 13.69 -8.73 1.13
CA ASP A 71 13.61 -8.60 2.59
C ASP A 71 14.98 -8.29 3.22
N GLU A 72 16.03 -9.01 2.82
CA GLU A 72 17.39 -8.76 3.28
C GLU A 72 17.95 -7.41 2.83
N LEU A 73 17.56 -6.95 1.64
CA LEU A 73 17.97 -5.64 1.12
C LEU A 73 17.34 -4.48 1.90
N TYR A 74 16.10 -4.65 2.35
CA TYR A 74 15.32 -3.61 3.03
C TYR A 74 15.31 -3.71 4.56
N LYS A 75 15.88 -4.77 5.16
CA LYS A 75 15.82 -5.04 6.62
C LYS A 75 16.29 -3.94 7.55
N GLU A 76 17.19 -3.05 7.09
CA GLU A 76 17.68 -1.92 7.89
C GLU A 76 16.68 -0.75 7.90
N TYR A 77 15.65 -0.81 7.06
CA TYR A 77 14.62 0.22 6.91
C TYR A 77 13.27 -0.27 7.44
N PHE A 78 12.78 -1.40 6.96
CA PHE A 78 11.48 -1.94 7.34
C PHE A 78 11.38 -3.44 7.02
N MET A 79 10.39 -4.09 7.61
CA MET A 79 9.93 -5.41 7.22
C MET A 79 9.30 -5.36 5.83
N LEU A 80 9.50 -6.38 5.00
CA LEU A 80 8.95 -6.45 3.64
C LEU A 80 7.99 -7.63 3.52
N GLY A 81 6.71 -7.31 3.31
CA GLY A 81 5.64 -8.30 3.23
C GLY A 81 5.06 -8.49 1.83
N THR A 82 4.24 -9.52 1.68
CA THR A 82 3.39 -9.70 0.50
C THR A 82 1.96 -10.16 0.84
N GLY A 83 0.98 -9.73 0.06
CA GLY A 83 -0.37 -10.29 0.08
C GLY A 83 -0.37 -11.72 -0.51
N CYS A 84 -1.07 -12.65 0.14
CA CYS A 84 -1.16 -14.04 -0.31
C CYS A 84 -2.58 -14.57 -0.16
N GLU A 85 -2.96 -15.49 -1.03
CA GLU A 85 -4.14 -16.35 -0.87
C GLU A 85 -3.71 -17.83 -0.85
N ALA A 86 -4.58 -18.68 -0.30
CA ALA A 86 -4.41 -20.12 -0.40
C ALA A 86 -5.20 -20.66 -1.60
N ILE A 87 -4.59 -21.59 -2.35
CA ILE A 87 -5.25 -22.27 -3.47
C ILE A 87 -6.57 -22.90 -3.01
N ASP A 88 -6.58 -23.52 -1.83
CA ASP A 88 -7.72 -24.31 -1.36
C ASP A 88 -8.95 -23.46 -0.99
N HIS A 89 -8.81 -22.14 -0.77
CA HIS A 89 -9.95 -21.27 -0.44
C HIS A 89 -11.03 -21.28 -1.54
N TRP A 90 -10.63 -21.07 -2.80
CA TRP A 90 -11.53 -21.10 -3.97
C TRP A 90 -11.09 -22.06 -5.08
N ASN A 91 -10.15 -22.97 -4.78
CA ASN A 91 -9.46 -23.78 -5.77
C ASN A 91 -8.82 -22.90 -6.88
N ASN A 92 -8.29 -21.74 -6.47
CA ASN A 92 -7.68 -20.76 -7.36
C ASN A 92 -6.23 -21.16 -7.64
N GLN A 93 -5.96 -21.76 -8.80
CA GLN A 93 -4.62 -22.21 -9.18
C GLN A 93 -3.62 -21.07 -9.45
N LEU A 94 -4.08 -19.82 -9.39
CA LEU A 94 -3.24 -18.63 -9.43
C LEU A 94 -2.80 -18.18 -8.04
N ALA A 95 -3.40 -18.67 -6.95
CA ALA A 95 -3.01 -18.31 -5.59
C ALA A 95 -1.61 -18.85 -5.23
N GLU A 96 -1.06 -18.32 -4.13
CA GLU A 96 0.33 -18.50 -3.73
C GLU A 96 0.54 -19.76 -2.91
N ILE A 97 -0.22 -19.92 -1.82
CA ILE A 97 -0.01 -20.99 -0.86
C ILE A 97 -0.73 -22.26 -1.34
N GLY A 98 -0.01 -23.38 -1.32
CA GLY A 98 -0.31 -24.61 -2.04
C GLY A 98 0.51 -24.79 -3.33
N ASN A 99 1.30 -23.77 -3.75
CA ASN A 99 2.19 -23.85 -4.91
C ASN A 99 3.67 -23.76 -4.49
N PRO A 100 4.44 -24.87 -4.56
CA PRO A 100 5.81 -24.92 -4.07
C PRO A 100 6.77 -23.87 -4.66
N GLU A 101 6.60 -23.51 -5.94
CA GLU A 101 7.49 -22.54 -6.59
C GLU A 101 7.18 -21.11 -6.13
N LYS A 102 5.90 -20.79 -5.88
CA LYS A 102 5.48 -19.51 -5.32
C LYS A 102 5.86 -19.39 -3.85
N GLU A 103 5.61 -20.43 -3.05
CA GLU A 103 6.01 -20.51 -1.64
C GLU A 103 7.52 -20.35 -1.45
N ALA A 104 8.32 -21.01 -2.30
CA ALA A 104 9.77 -20.90 -2.27
C ALA A 104 10.24 -19.49 -2.64
N LEU A 105 9.57 -18.81 -3.57
CA LEU A 105 9.86 -17.40 -3.88
C LEU A 105 9.48 -16.50 -2.70
N ILE A 106 8.29 -16.67 -2.11
CA ILE A 106 7.83 -15.85 -0.98
C ILE A 106 8.81 -15.96 0.19
N SER A 107 9.18 -17.18 0.57
CA SER A 107 10.09 -17.44 1.69
C SER A 107 11.49 -16.85 1.51
N ARG A 108 11.90 -16.54 0.27
CA ARG A 108 13.19 -15.89 -0.03
C ARG A 108 13.09 -14.37 -0.18
N MET A 109 11.90 -13.83 -0.41
CA MET A 109 11.73 -12.42 -0.79
C MET A 109 11.06 -11.59 0.31
N TYR A 110 10.29 -12.24 1.18
CA TYR A 110 9.42 -11.58 2.14
C TYR A 110 9.55 -12.25 3.50
N ASN A 111 9.47 -11.43 4.56
CA ASN A 111 9.51 -11.86 5.95
C ASN A 111 8.15 -11.65 6.67
N SER A 112 7.14 -11.19 5.94
CA SER A 112 5.74 -11.15 6.39
C SER A 112 4.76 -11.48 5.26
N ILE A 113 3.57 -11.97 5.62
CA ILE A 113 2.43 -12.08 4.72
C ILE A 113 1.16 -11.45 5.30
N THR A 114 0.24 -11.06 4.42
CA THR A 114 -1.13 -10.68 4.76
C THR A 114 -2.09 -11.52 3.93
N PHE A 115 -3.16 -12.03 4.53
CA PHE A 115 -4.10 -12.89 3.80
C PHE A 115 -5.06 -12.01 3.01
N GLY A 116 -5.16 -12.22 1.69
CA GLY A 116 -5.97 -11.38 0.81
C GLY A 116 -7.46 -11.41 1.17
N ASN A 117 -7.98 -12.56 1.63
CA ASN A 117 -9.39 -12.71 1.96
C ASN A 117 -9.68 -13.58 3.17
N GLU A 118 -8.88 -14.61 3.41
CA GLU A 118 -9.14 -15.76 4.27
C GLU A 118 -9.42 -15.36 5.72
N PHE A 119 -8.85 -14.25 6.20
CA PHE A 119 -9.03 -13.78 7.58
C PHE A 119 -10.09 -12.69 7.77
N LYS A 120 -10.80 -12.31 6.70
CA LYS A 120 -11.87 -11.32 6.75
C LYS A 120 -13.11 -11.85 7.48
N PRO A 121 -13.95 -10.98 8.05
CA PRO A 121 -15.12 -11.40 8.83
C PRO A 121 -16.15 -12.24 8.05
N ALA A 122 -16.28 -12.06 6.74
CA ALA A 122 -17.18 -12.85 5.90
C ALA A 122 -16.92 -14.36 5.98
N TYR A 123 -15.67 -14.76 6.17
CA TYR A 123 -15.26 -16.18 6.19
C TYR A 123 -15.14 -16.72 7.61
N ASN A 124 -14.94 -15.84 8.60
CA ASN A 124 -14.62 -16.27 9.97
C ASN A 124 -15.72 -15.98 11.01
N PHE A 125 -16.84 -15.40 10.59
CA PHE A 125 -17.98 -15.17 11.46
C PHE A 125 -18.93 -16.38 11.51
N ASP A 126 -19.21 -16.88 12.72
CA ASP A 126 -20.14 -17.98 12.96
C ASP A 126 -21.13 -17.68 14.10
N ALA A 127 -22.35 -17.31 13.74
CA ALA A 127 -23.44 -17.03 14.69
C ALA A 127 -23.84 -18.22 15.59
N SER A 128 -23.40 -19.44 15.29
CA SER A 128 -23.65 -20.62 16.12
C SER A 128 -22.55 -20.88 17.16
N SER A 129 -21.39 -20.22 17.01
CA SER A 129 -20.27 -20.28 17.95
C SER A 129 -20.51 -19.36 19.15
N GLU A 130 -20.07 -19.78 20.34
CA GLU A 130 -20.14 -18.95 21.56
C GLU A 130 -19.29 -17.68 21.43
N THR A 131 -18.23 -17.72 20.63
CA THR A 131 -17.32 -16.59 20.38
C THR A 131 -17.68 -15.79 19.13
N LEU A 132 -18.75 -16.17 18.42
CA LEU A 132 -19.11 -15.64 17.10
C LEU A 132 -18.03 -15.80 16.02
N PHE A 133 -16.98 -16.58 16.32
CA PHE A 133 -15.81 -16.79 15.48
C PHE A 133 -15.59 -18.28 15.26
N THR A 134 -15.25 -18.62 14.02
CA THR A 134 -14.72 -19.91 13.59
C THR A 134 -13.69 -19.61 12.52
N VAL A 135 -12.49 -20.21 12.61
CA VAL A 135 -11.44 -19.99 11.60
C VAL A 135 -11.86 -20.63 10.27
N ASP A 136 -11.64 -19.93 9.17
CA ASP A 136 -11.69 -20.52 7.83
C ASP A 136 -10.53 -21.52 7.65
N PHE A 137 -10.79 -22.65 7.00
CA PHE A 137 -9.76 -23.70 6.86
C PHE A 137 -8.55 -23.24 6.04
N ALA A 138 -8.75 -22.34 5.07
CA ALA A 138 -7.66 -21.80 4.26
C ALA A 138 -6.88 -20.73 5.04
N ALA A 139 -7.53 -20.01 5.97
CA ALA A 139 -6.83 -19.15 6.92
C ALA A 139 -5.94 -19.96 7.88
N GLU A 140 -6.42 -21.11 8.35
CA GLU A 140 -5.63 -22.02 9.18
C GLU A 140 -4.42 -22.57 8.41
N GLU A 141 -4.59 -22.97 7.14
CA GLU A 141 -3.49 -23.38 6.26
C GLU A 141 -2.42 -22.28 6.11
N LEU A 142 -2.84 -21.03 5.87
CA LEU A 142 -1.92 -19.90 5.74
C LEU A 142 -1.16 -19.62 7.04
N LEU A 143 -1.83 -19.68 8.20
CA LEU A 143 -1.20 -19.51 9.51
C LEU A 143 -0.17 -20.60 9.80
N ASP A 144 -0.51 -21.85 9.49
CA ASP A 144 0.38 -22.99 9.66
C ASP A 144 1.60 -22.87 8.74
N TRP A 145 1.39 -22.53 7.47
CA TRP A 145 2.47 -22.30 6.51
C TRP A 145 3.42 -21.18 6.98
N ALA A 146 2.87 -20.04 7.42
CA ALA A 146 3.68 -18.93 7.92
C ALA A 146 4.51 -19.35 9.14
N LYS A 147 3.91 -20.08 10.07
CA LYS A 147 4.58 -20.61 11.26
C LYS A 147 5.71 -21.57 10.92
N GLU A 148 5.47 -22.51 10.01
CA GLU A 148 6.46 -23.51 9.59
C GLU A 148 7.66 -22.89 8.88
N ASN A 149 7.44 -21.77 8.17
CA ASN A 149 8.47 -21.07 7.41
C ASN A 149 9.06 -19.84 8.14
N GLY A 150 8.64 -19.57 9.38
CA GLY A 150 9.15 -18.44 10.17
C GLY A 150 8.76 -17.06 9.61
N VAL A 151 7.67 -16.97 8.85
CA VAL A 151 7.15 -15.75 8.23
C VAL A 151 6.13 -15.10 9.17
N LYS A 152 6.22 -13.78 9.35
CA LYS A 152 5.26 -13.03 10.17
C LYS A 152 3.93 -12.84 9.46
N VAL A 153 2.87 -12.55 10.21
CA VAL A 153 1.51 -12.37 9.68
C VAL A 153 0.94 -11.04 10.14
N ARG A 154 0.44 -10.24 9.19
CA ARG A 154 -0.51 -9.16 9.48
C ARG A 154 -1.91 -9.75 9.51
N GLY A 155 -2.59 -9.63 10.64
CA GLY A 155 -4.00 -9.98 10.75
C GLY A 155 -4.86 -8.94 10.03
N HIS A 156 -5.53 -9.34 8.95
CA HIS A 156 -6.38 -8.46 8.13
C HIS A 156 -7.72 -9.15 7.90
N VAL A 157 -8.82 -8.73 8.52
CA VAL A 157 -9.06 -7.55 9.38
C VAL A 157 -10.13 -7.91 10.42
N LEU A 158 -10.12 -7.29 11.59
CA LEU A 158 -11.16 -7.53 12.62
C LEU A 158 -12.50 -6.89 12.26
N VAL A 159 -12.51 -5.62 11.83
CA VAL A 159 -13.75 -4.87 11.55
C VAL A 159 -13.65 -4.16 10.22
N TRP A 160 -14.61 -4.41 9.35
CA TRP A 160 -14.74 -3.73 8.06
C TRP A 160 -16.22 -3.50 7.72
N HIS A 161 -16.46 -2.57 6.82
CA HIS A 161 -17.80 -2.28 6.30
C HIS A 161 -18.18 -3.21 5.14
N ALA A 162 -17.18 -3.80 4.46
CA ALA A 162 -17.32 -4.78 3.40
C ALA A 162 -16.85 -6.16 3.88
N GLN A 163 -17.22 -7.20 3.13
CA GLN A 163 -16.94 -8.61 3.42
C GLN A 163 -17.24 -8.96 4.87
N VAL A 164 -18.47 -8.63 5.30
CA VAL A 164 -19.02 -8.94 6.61
C VAL A 164 -20.37 -9.63 6.46
N ASN A 165 -20.57 -10.75 7.16
CA ASN A 165 -21.86 -11.43 7.11
C ASN A 165 -22.96 -10.53 7.75
N PRO A 166 -23.99 -10.10 7.00
CA PRO A 166 -24.93 -9.09 7.49
C PRO A 166 -25.78 -9.58 8.67
N SER A 167 -25.81 -10.89 8.95
CA SER A 167 -26.52 -11.44 10.10
C SER A 167 -26.01 -10.92 11.44
N ILE A 168 -24.75 -10.46 11.53
CA ILE A 168 -24.20 -9.82 12.75
C ILE A 168 -24.98 -8.56 13.14
N PHE A 169 -25.59 -7.87 12.18
CA PHE A 169 -26.39 -6.66 12.40
C PHE A 169 -27.86 -6.95 12.71
N ALA A 170 -28.29 -8.21 12.55
CA ALA A 170 -29.70 -8.56 12.55
C ALA A 170 -30.14 -9.40 13.76
N LYS A 171 -31.39 -9.20 14.18
CA LYS A 171 -32.06 -9.97 15.23
C LYS A 171 -32.04 -11.45 14.86
N ASP A 172 -31.81 -12.29 15.86
CA ASP A 172 -31.72 -13.76 15.71
C ASP A 172 -30.72 -14.22 14.63
N PHE A 173 -29.75 -13.37 14.27
CA PHE A 173 -28.80 -13.58 13.17
C PHE A 173 -29.49 -13.88 11.83
N LYS A 174 -30.58 -13.16 11.54
CA LYS A 174 -31.33 -13.27 10.28
C LYS A 174 -31.48 -11.90 9.64
N ALA A 175 -30.60 -11.59 8.70
CA ALA A 175 -30.65 -10.35 7.94
C ALA A 175 -31.72 -10.45 6.84
N TYR A 176 -32.50 -9.38 6.67
CA TYR A 176 -33.54 -9.29 5.65
C TYR A 176 -33.33 -8.04 4.79
N SER A 177 -33.59 -8.14 3.49
CA SER A 177 -33.64 -7.04 2.53
C SER A 177 -34.90 -7.16 1.68
N GLY A 178 -35.78 -6.15 1.74
CA GLY A 178 -37.06 -6.17 1.05
C GLY A 178 -37.96 -7.32 1.50
N GLY A 179 -37.86 -7.75 2.75
CA GLY A 179 -38.58 -8.87 3.35
C GLY A 179 -38.02 -10.26 3.02
N ASN A 180 -36.89 -10.35 2.31
CA ASN A 180 -36.24 -11.62 1.97
C ASN A 180 -34.96 -11.81 2.77
N LEU A 181 -34.68 -13.05 3.21
CA LEU A 181 -33.40 -13.37 3.84
C LEU A 181 -32.24 -13.04 2.90
N THR A 182 -31.22 -12.38 3.41
CA THR A 182 -29.99 -12.08 2.67
C THR A 182 -28.75 -12.47 3.46
N VAL A 183 -27.69 -12.79 2.72
CA VAL A 183 -26.32 -12.97 3.20
C VAL A 183 -25.36 -12.03 2.48
N SER A 184 -25.88 -11.14 1.62
CA SER A 184 -25.09 -10.16 0.88
C SER A 184 -24.79 -8.97 1.77
N ASP A 185 -23.52 -8.61 1.88
CA ASP A 185 -23.04 -7.42 2.60
C ASP A 185 -23.36 -6.11 1.87
N THR A 186 -23.67 -6.18 0.57
CA THR A 186 -24.10 -5.03 -0.26
C THR A 186 -25.60 -4.71 -0.16
N ASP A 187 -26.40 -5.56 0.46
CA ASP A 187 -27.85 -5.36 0.52
C ASP A 187 -28.22 -4.32 1.59
N VAL A 188 -29.19 -3.46 1.26
CA VAL A 188 -29.80 -2.57 2.25
C VAL A 188 -30.76 -3.37 3.11
N LEU A 189 -30.40 -3.54 4.38
CA LEU A 189 -31.17 -4.28 5.37
C LEU A 189 -32.46 -3.56 5.80
N ASP A 190 -33.50 -4.35 6.04
CA ASP A 190 -34.77 -3.89 6.58
C ASP A 190 -34.57 -3.36 8.02
N GLU A 191 -35.02 -2.14 8.30
CA GLU A 191 -34.81 -1.47 9.60
C GLU A 191 -35.35 -2.29 10.78
N ASP A 192 -36.46 -3.01 10.59
CA ASP A 192 -37.08 -3.83 11.62
C ASP A 192 -36.27 -5.09 11.97
N CYS A 193 -35.36 -5.54 11.10
CA CYS A 193 -34.47 -6.66 11.38
C CYS A 193 -33.23 -6.26 12.19
N LEU A 194 -32.84 -4.98 12.22
CA LEU A 194 -31.62 -4.52 12.90
C LEU A 194 -31.66 -4.71 14.42
N VAL A 195 -30.51 -5.02 15.02
CA VAL A 195 -30.32 -5.10 16.48
C VAL A 195 -30.16 -3.71 17.10
N SER A 196 -30.20 -3.62 18.44
CA SER A 196 -29.87 -2.38 19.13
C SER A 196 -28.35 -2.18 19.21
N ARG A 197 -27.95 -0.94 19.52
CA ARG A 197 -26.57 -0.56 19.83
C ARG A 197 -25.89 -1.53 20.81
N GLU A 198 -26.55 -1.82 21.93
CA GLU A 198 -25.99 -2.62 23.02
C GLU A 198 -25.71 -4.06 22.57
N VAL A 199 -26.65 -4.63 21.81
CA VAL A 199 -26.49 -5.98 21.24
C VAL A 199 -25.33 -6.00 20.23
N LEU A 200 -25.20 -4.97 19.38
CA LEU A 200 -24.10 -4.93 18.43
C LEU A 200 -22.74 -4.70 19.10
N LEU A 201 -22.67 -3.88 20.15
CA LEU A 201 -21.45 -3.73 20.96
C LEU A 201 -21.04 -5.04 21.65
N GLU A 202 -21.99 -5.81 22.17
CA GLU A 202 -21.73 -7.13 22.76
C GLU A 202 -21.21 -8.12 21.71
N ARG A 203 -21.83 -8.13 20.52
CA ARG A 203 -21.37 -8.98 19.39
C ARG A 203 -19.98 -8.58 18.91
N LEU A 204 -19.73 -7.28 18.76
CA LEU A 204 -18.43 -6.74 18.37
C LEU A 204 -17.33 -7.18 19.35
N LYS A 205 -17.56 -6.99 20.66
CA LYS A 205 -16.64 -7.46 21.70
C LYS A 205 -16.41 -8.96 21.61
N THR A 206 -17.49 -9.74 21.54
CA THR A 206 -17.44 -11.20 21.50
C THR A 206 -16.63 -11.70 20.31
N TYR A 207 -16.87 -11.15 19.12
CA TYR A 207 -16.14 -11.51 17.90
C TYR A 207 -14.65 -11.17 17.98
N ILE A 208 -14.30 -9.93 18.34
CA ILE A 208 -12.90 -9.49 18.49
C ILE A 208 -12.15 -10.38 19.50
N TYR A 209 -12.77 -10.65 20.65
CA TYR A 209 -12.21 -11.54 21.66
C TYR A 209 -12.05 -12.96 21.13
N GLY A 210 -13.01 -13.47 20.35
CA GLY A 210 -12.96 -14.80 19.75
C GLY A 210 -11.80 -14.97 18.78
N VAL A 211 -11.59 -14.00 17.89
CA VAL A 211 -10.48 -13.99 16.93
C VAL A 211 -9.15 -14.02 17.68
N LEU A 212 -8.93 -13.09 18.61
CA LEU A 212 -7.68 -13.02 19.36
C LEU A 212 -7.49 -14.26 20.26
N GLU A 213 -8.52 -14.72 20.95
CA GLU A 213 -8.42 -15.95 21.75
C GLU A 213 -7.93 -17.13 20.89
N TYR A 214 -8.48 -17.28 19.69
CA TYR A 214 -8.08 -18.33 18.76
C TYR A 214 -6.59 -18.26 18.42
N THR A 215 -6.07 -17.07 18.11
CA THR A 215 -4.65 -16.93 17.71
C THR A 215 -3.70 -17.33 18.84
N TYR A 216 -3.96 -16.90 20.07
CA TYR A 216 -3.15 -17.27 21.22
C TYR A 216 -3.28 -18.75 21.57
N ARG A 217 -4.50 -19.30 21.59
CA ARG A 217 -4.75 -20.69 22.00
C ARG A 217 -4.18 -21.73 21.04
N ASN A 218 -4.04 -21.37 19.77
CA ASN A 218 -3.46 -22.24 18.74
C ASN A 218 -1.98 -21.94 18.46
N GLY A 219 -1.37 -21.04 19.24
CA GLY A 219 0.06 -20.79 19.21
C GLY A 219 0.52 -20.01 17.97
N TYR A 220 -0.29 -19.04 17.52
CA TYR A 220 0.07 -18.10 16.46
C TYR A 220 0.45 -16.70 17.03
N ALA A 221 0.50 -16.57 18.36
CA ALA A 221 0.75 -15.29 19.04
C ALA A 221 2.09 -14.65 18.66
N ASP A 222 3.11 -15.47 18.39
CA ASP A 222 4.46 -15.03 18.06
C ASP A 222 4.67 -14.72 16.58
N ILE A 223 3.79 -15.19 15.69
CA ILE A 223 3.88 -14.91 14.25
C ILE A 223 3.00 -13.74 13.84
N ILE A 224 1.88 -13.49 14.52
CA ILE A 224 1.02 -12.34 14.23
C ILE A 224 1.62 -11.11 14.91
N TYR A 225 2.18 -10.19 14.13
CA TYR A 225 2.87 -9.01 14.65
C TYR A 225 1.99 -7.75 14.66
N ALA A 226 0.94 -7.73 13.85
CA ALA A 226 0.02 -6.60 13.74
C ALA A 226 -1.40 -7.05 13.37
N TRP A 227 -2.38 -6.24 13.75
CA TRP A 227 -3.79 -6.39 13.37
C TRP A 227 -4.31 -5.09 12.78
N ASP A 228 -4.90 -5.18 11.58
CA ASP A 228 -5.83 -4.16 11.11
C ASP A 228 -7.12 -4.32 11.92
N VAL A 229 -7.29 -3.47 12.94
CA VAL A 229 -8.45 -3.53 13.84
C VAL A 229 -9.68 -3.00 13.13
N VAL A 230 -9.54 -1.87 12.43
CA VAL A 230 -10.60 -1.29 11.62
C VAL A 230 -10.03 -0.92 10.25
N ASN A 231 -10.71 -1.37 9.20
CA ASN A 231 -10.37 -1.05 7.82
C ASN A 231 -11.40 -0.07 7.22
N GLU A 232 -10.93 0.93 6.48
CA GLU A 232 -11.70 1.81 5.59
C GLU A 232 -12.93 2.47 6.23
N ALA A 233 -12.78 2.92 7.48
CA ALA A 233 -13.83 3.64 8.18
C ALA A 233 -13.98 5.09 7.69
N CYS A 234 -13.00 5.63 6.94
CA CYS A 234 -13.04 7.02 6.52
C CYS A 234 -13.94 7.23 5.29
N ASP A 235 -14.76 8.27 5.37
CA ASP A 235 -15.45 8.93 4.27
C ASP A 235 -15.40 10.44 4.54
N GLU A 236 -14.40 11.10 3.96
CA GLU A 236 -14.13 12.53 4.15
C GLU A 236 -15.24 13.45 3.61
N SER A 237 -16.22 12.88 2.89
CA SER A 237 -17.41 13.61 2.47
C SER A 237 -18.45 13.76 3.61
N GLN A 238 -18.33 12.97 4.68
CA GLN A 238 -19.19 13.07 5.86
C GLN A 238 -18.69 14.13 6.84
N PRO A 239 -19.59 14.81 7.57
CA PRO A 239 -19.22 15.86 8.53
C PRO A 239 -18.27 15.42 9.64
N ASP A 240 -18.33 14.15 10.04
CA ASP A 240 -17.49 13.52 11.06
C ASP A 240 -16.36 12.67 10.46
N GLY A 241 -16.22 12.67 9.12
CA GLY A 241 -15.22 11.89 8.40
C GLY A 241 -15.45 10.38 8.41
N LEU A 242 -16.55 9.87 8.99
CA LEU A 242 -16.79 8.43 9.13
C LEU A 242 -17.80 7.92 8.10
N ARG A 243 -17.45 6.80 7.47
CA ARG A 243 -18.30 6.08 6.53
C ARG A 243 -19.59 5.62 7.20
N ASN A 244 -20.71 5.85 6.51
CA ASN A 244 -22.06 5.46 6.93
C ASN A 244 -22.31 3.93 6.84
N SER A 245 -21.52 3.12 7.54
CA SER A 245 -21.62 1.66 7.63
C SER A 245 -22.72 1.20 8.60
N TYR A 246 -23.07 -0.08 8.62
CA TYR A 246 -24.00 -0.60 9.64
C TYR A 246 -23.45 -0.52 11.06
N TRP A 247 -22.12 -0.58 11.23
CA TRP A 247 -21.47 -0.30 12.51
C TRP A 247 -21.79 1.12 12.98
N TYR A 248 -21.58 2.10 12.10
CA TYR A 248 -21.88 3.51 12.35
C TYR A 248 -23.38 3.75 12.60
N GLN A 249 -24.26 3.18 11.76
CA GLN A 249 -25.71 3.44 11.84
C GLN A 249 -26.34 2.88 13.12
N ILE A 250 -25.90 1.70 13.57
CA ILE A 250 -26.52 0.97 14.69
C ILE A 250 -25.88 1.38 16.01
N ILE A 251 -24.56 1.46 16.06
CA ILE A 251 -23.85 1.89 17.28
C ILE A 251 -23.88 3.41 17.31
N GLY A 252 -23.25 4.06 16.34
CA GLY A 252 -22.92 5.48 16.35
C GLY A 252 -21.43 5.66 16.09
N PRO A 253 -20.94 6.90 15.93
CA PRO A 253 -19.55 7.17 15.52
C PRO A 253 -18.49 6.63 16.49
N ASP A 254 -18.82 6.52 17.78
CA ASP A 254 -17.95 5.97 18.81
C ASP A 254 -17.75 4.44 18.73
N TYR A 255 -18.35 3.74 17.74
CA TYR A 255 -18.02 2.34 17.46
C TYR A 255 -16.52 2.14 17.23
N LEU A 256 -15.87 3.12 16.59
CA LEU A 256 -14.45 3.08 16.28
C LEU A 256 -13.61 2.94 17.55
N TYR A 257 -13.92 3.73 18.58
CA TYR A 257 -13.28 3.65 19.89
C TYR A 257 -13.48 2.29 20.55
N TYR A 258 -14.69 1.72 20.48
CA TYR A 258 -14.96 0.39 21.04
C TYR A 258 -14.22 -0.74 20.30
N CYS A 259 -14.01 -0.63 18.98
CA CYS A 259 -13.20 -1.61 18.24
C CYS A 259 -11.78 -1.70 18.82
N PHE A 260 -11.11 -0.56 18.96
CA PHE A 260 -9.74 -0.50 19.51
C PHE A 260 -9.70 -0.86 21.00
N LEU A 261 -10.67 -0.40 21.79
CA LEU A 261 -10.77 -0.79 23.20
C LEU A 261 -10.86 -2.32 23.34
N TYR A 262 -11.75 -2.97 22.60
CA TYR A 262 -11.93 -4.42 22.70
C TYR A 262 -10.72 -5.19 22.16
N ALA A 263 -10.08 -4.70 21.10
CA ALA A 263 -8.86 -5.29 20.58
C ALA A 263 -7.71 -5.21 21.60
N ARG A 264 -7.50 -4.04 22.22
CA ARG A 264 -6.48 -3.87 23.27
C ARG A 264 -6.79 -4.68 24.53
N GLU A 265 -8.04 -4.72 24.97
CA GLU A 265 -8.44 -5.56 26.10
C GLU A 265 -8.17 -7.05 25.84
N ALA A 266 -8.53 -7.55 24.67
CA ALA A 266 -8.32 -8.94 24.29
C ALA A 266 -6.82 -9.26 24.12
N GLU A 267 -6.05 -8.36 23.50
CA GLU A 267 -4.61 -8.47 23.35
C GLU A 267 -3.94 -8.63 24.71
N VAL A 268 -4.15 -7.68 25.64
CA VAL A 268 -3.57 -7.72 27.00
C VAL A 268 -4.05 -8.95 27.77
N LEU A 269 -5.33 -9.32 27.65
CA LEU A 269 -5.87 -10.47 28.35
C LEU A 269 -5.17 -11.77 27.91
N TYR A 270 -5.08 -12.01 26.60
CA TYR A 270 -4.59 -13.27 26.08
C TYR A 270 -3.07 -13.35 26.03
N SER A 271 -2.35 -12.24 25.82
CA SER A 271 -0.89 -12.19 25.98
C SER A 271 -0.48 -12.52 27.42
N ASN A 272 -1.16 -11.97 28.42
CA ASN A 272 -0.92 -12.29 29.84
C ASN A 272 -1.21 -13.76 30.17
N GLN A 273 -2.29 -14.33 29.62
CA GLN A 273 -2.61 -15.75 29.79
C GLN A 273 -1.57 -16.65 29.12
N TYR A 274 -1.16 -16.29 27.90
CA TYR A 274 -0.14 -17.01 27.14
C TYR A 274 1.20 -16.97 27.88
N ALA A 275 1.68 -15.78 28.26
CA ALA A 275 2.89 -15.59 29.06
C ALA A 275 2.89 -16.47 30.33
N SER A 276 1.80 -16.44 31.09
CA SER A 276 1.66 -17.26 32.30
C SER A 276 1.74 -18.77 32.02
N LEU A 277 1.19 -19.22 30.89
CA LEU A 277 1.23 -20.63 30.49
C LEU A 277 2.65 -21.11 30.18
N TYR A 278 3.50 -20.23 29.64
CA TYR A 278 4.89 -20.51 29.27
C TYR A 278 5.92 -20.08 30.32
N GLY A 279 5.47 -19.69 31.51
CA GLY A 279 6.33 -19.39 32.67
C GLY A 279 6.96 -18.00 32.66
N LEU A 280 6.44 -17.09 31.83
CA LEU A 280 6.76 -15.67 31.88
C LEU A 280 5.87 -14.98 32.93
N ASN A 281 6.38 -13.91 33.54
CA ASN A 281 5.64 -13.04 34.44
C ASN A 281 5.07 -11.84 33.67
N PRO A 282 3.74 -11.77 33.49
CA PRO A 282 3.12 -10.69 32.71
C PRO A 282 3.30 -9.28 33.31
N GLU A 283 3.67 -9.17 34.60
CA GLU A 283 3.90 -7.88 35.25
C GLU A 283 5.34 -7.35 35.07
N THR A 284 6.30 -8.20 34.70
CA THR A 284 7.72 -7.83 34.71
C THR A 284 8.48 -8.20 33.45
N ASP A 285 7.99 -9.17 32.69
CA ASP A 285 8.67 -9.64 31.49
C ASP A 285 8.15 -8.88 30.27
N ASP A 286 9.01 -8.70 29.28
CA ASP A 286 8.65 -8.06 28.02
C ASP A 286 7.79 -9.01 27.17
N LEU A 287 6.54 -8.63 26.94
CA LEU A 287 5.59 -9.40 26.15
C LEU A 287 5.46 -8.91 24.70
N SER A 288 6.22 -7.89 24.29
CA SER A 288 6.10 -7.27 22.96
C SER A 288 6.12 -8.26 21.79
N SER A 289 6.92 -9.33 21.91
CA SER A 289 6.99 -10.40 20.90
C SER A 289 5.71 -11.22 20.69
N ILE A 290 4.74 -11.13 21.61
CA ILE A 290 3.44 -11.81 21.55
C ILE A 290 2.27 -10.83 21.69
N GLN A 291 2.52 -9.52 21.69
CA GLN A 291 1.51 -8.47 21.73
C GLN A 291 1.45 -7.79 20.35
N PRO A 292 0.56 -8.24 19.44
CA PRO A 292 0.47 -7.64 18.12
C PRO A 292 0.08 -6.17 18.21
N LYS A 293 0.69 -5.36 17.35
CA LYS A 293 0.38 -3.94 17.19
C LYS A 293 -1.01 -3.74 16.57
N LEU A 294 -1.74 -2.74 17.03
CA LEU A 294 -3.12 -2.46 16.63
C LEU A 294 -3.17 -1.28 15.66
N PHE A 295 -3.66 -1.53 14.45
CA PHE A 295 -3.64 -0.58 13.35
C PHE A 295 -5.04 -0.15 12.90
N TYR A 296 -5.14 1.12 12.51
CA TYR A 296 -6.17 1.61 11.59
C TYR A 296 -5.66 1.53 10.16
N ASN A 297 -6.42 0.97 9.20
CA ASN A 297 -5.98 0.80 7.80
C ASN A 297 -6.97 1.44 6.81
N ASP A 298 -6.50 2.13 5.76
CA ASP A 298 -7.36 2.78 4.75
C ASP A 298 -6.65 3.03 3.40
N TYR A 299 -7.44 3.22 2.34
CA TYR A 299 -6.99 3.63 1.00
C TYR A 299 -7.21 5.11 0.73
N ASN A 300 -6.58 5.63 -0.34
CA ASN A 300 -6.54 7.05 -0.67
C ASN A 300 -6.08 7.93 0.51
N GLU A 301 -5.39 7.31 1.44
CA GLU A 301 -4.90 7.84 2.71
C GLU A 301 -3.88 8.96 2.50
N TRP A 302 -3.36 9.12 1.28
CA TRP A 302 -2.51 10.23 0.87
C TRP A 302 -3.28 11.46 0.37
N VAL A 303 -4.60 11.35 0.18
CA VAL A 303 -5.46 12.50 -0.14
C VAL A 303 -5.60 13.37 1.10
N VAL A 304 -5.32 14.67 0.96
CA VAL A 304 -5.25 15.60 2.11
C VAL A 304 -6.51 15.55 2.98
N SER A 305 -7.70 15.69 2.39
CA SER A 305 -8.97 15.66 3.13
C SER A 305 -9.22 14.35 3.86
N ARG A 306 -8.80 13.23 3.29
CA ARG A 306 -8.92 11.91 3.92
C ARG A 306 -7.91 11.75 5.05
N SER A 307 -6.65 12.14 4.82
CA SER A 307 -5.62 12.11 5.86
C SER A 307 -5.96 13.00 7.06
N ASP A 308 -6.55 14.18 6.81
CA ASP A 308 -7.03 15.07 7.88
C ASP A 308 -8.14 14.41 8.69
N ALA A 309 -9.13 13.80 8.02
CA ALA A 309 -10.21 13.10 8.70
C ALA A 309 -9.71 11.92 9.54
N ILE A 310 -8.77 11.12 9.00
CA ILE A 310 -8.17 9.99 9.71
C ILE A 310 -7.45 10.44 10.98
N VAL A 311 -6.56 11.42 10.89
CA VAL A 311 -5.86 11.96 12.06
C VAL A 311 -6.85 12.51 13.08
N HIS A 312 -7.86 13.24 12.62
CA HIS A 312 -8.88 13.85 13.48
C HIS A 312 -9.63 12.81 14.32
N PHE A 313 -10.24 11.79 13.71
CA PHE A 313 -11.02 10.82 14.49
C PHE A 313 -10.14 9.87 15.33
N LEU A 314 -8.86 9.69 15.02
CA LEU A 314 -7.97 8.83 15.82
C LEU A 314 -7.37 9.57 17.02
N THR A 315 -7.00 10.83 16.84
CA THR A 315 -6.12 11.56 17.77
C THR A 315 -6.73 12.81 18.39
N GLU A 316 -7.84 13.32 17.86
CA GLU A 316 -8.43 14.59 18.31
C GLU A 316 -9.84 14.44 18.88
N GLU A 317 -10.64 13.49 18.36
CA GLU A 317 -12.01 13.29 18.81
C GLU A 317 -12.08 12.55 20.16
N PRO A 318 -12.60 13.19 21.24
CA PRO A 318 -12.62 12.63 22.58
C PRO A 318 -13.82 11.68 22.76
N TRP A 319 -13.78 10.55 22.05
CA TRP A 319 -14.81 9.52 22.05
C TRP A 319 -15.27 9.10 23.45
N ASN A 320 -14.36 9.07 24.42
CA ASN A 320 -14.59 8.73 25.81
C ASN A 320 -14.09 9.83 26.77
N GLU A 321 -14.46 11.08 26.50
CA GLU A 321 -14.07 12.24 27.32
C GLU A 321 -14.21 11.97 28.83
N ASN A 322 -13.14 12.22 29.60
CA ASN A 322 -13.05 11.99 31.05
C ASN A 322 -13.38 10.55 31.49
N HIS A 323 -13.32 9.58 30.58
CA HIS A 323 -13.66 8.17 30.79
C HIS A 323 -15.09 7.95 31.31
N GLU A 324 -16.02 8.85 30.97
CA GLU A 324 -17.40 8.81 31.47
C GLU A 324 -18.25 7.72 30.81
N LYS A 325 -17.96 7.35 29.56
CA LYS A 325 -18.76 6.37 28.81
C LYS A 325 -18.35 4.94 29.15
N VAL A 326 -17.04 4.68 29.25
CA VAL A 326 -16.49 3.36 29.54
C VAL A 326 -15.19 3.47 30.34
N THR A 327 -14.99 2.53 31.25
CA THR A 327 -13.75 2.38 32.02
C THR A 327 -13.18 0.99 31.78
N SER A 328 -11.86 0.90 31.66
CA SER A 328 -11.15 -0.36 31.42
C SER A 328 -9.71 -0.23 31.93
N PRO A 329 -9.08 -1.30 32.46
CA PRO A 329 -7.70 -1.25 32.94
C PRO A 329 -6.66 -1.00 31.83
N VAL A 330 -7.03 -1.18 30.57
CA VAL A 330 -6.13 -0.90 29.44
C VAL A 330 -6.15 0.56 28.99
N ILE A 331 -7.12 1.34 29.45
CA ILE A 331 -7.17 2.78 29.16
C ILE A 331 -6.10 3.47 30.01
N HIS A 332 -5.27 4.28 29.36
CA HIS A 332 -4.26 5.08 30.06
C HIS A 332 -4.89 5.98 31.13
N PRO A 333 -4.39 5.99 32.38
CA PRO A 333 -4.96 6.81 33.45
C PRO A 333 -4.98 8.31 33.16
N ASP A 334 -4.03 8.78 32.35
CA ASP A 334 -3.88 10.18 31.92
C ASP A 334 -4.40 10.40 30.48
N GLY A 335 -5.10 9.42 29.90
CA GLY A 335 -5.66 9.51 28.56
C GLY A 335 -6.78 10.56 28.46
N ASP A 336 -6.91 11.16 27.29
CA ASP A 336 -7.81 12.30 27.04
C ASP A 336 -9.17 11.89 26.44
N GLY A 337 -9.43 10.59 26.31
CA GLY A 337 -10.65 10.06 25.70
C GLY A 337 -10.57 9.84 24.19
N THR A 338 -9.47 10.19 23.53
CA THR A 338 -9.19 9.86 22.13
C THR A 338 -8.66 8.43 22.01
N ILE A 339 -8.68 7.83 20.81
CA ILE A 339 -8.20 6.45 20.62
C ILE A 339 -6.69 6.37 20.87
N TYR A 340 -5.93 7.33 20.33
CA TYR A 340 -4.49 7.44 20.56
C TYR A 340 -4.15 7.80 22.00
N GLY A 341 -4.75 8.86 22.55
CA GLY A 341 -4.45 9.33 23.91
C GLY A 341 -4.77 8.31 25.00
N ASP A 342 -5.79 7.48 24.81
CA ASP A 342 -6.11 6.39 25.73
C ASP A 342 -5.24 5.13 25.55
N GLY A 343 -4.30 5.11 24.59
CA GLY A 343 -3.34 4.02 24.37
C GLY A 343 -3.88 2.81 23.61
N LEU A 344 -4.96 2.99 22.84
CA LEU A 344 -5.71 1.89 22.25
C LEU A 344 -5.25 1.50 20.84
N ILE A 345 -4.48 2.36 20.18
CA ILE A 345 -3.93 2.18 18.83
C ILE A 345 -2.41 2.34 18.86
N ASP A 346 -1.70 1.56 18.03
CA ASP A 346 -0.24 1.66 17.88
C ASP A 346 0.14 2.38 16.59
N GLY A 347 -0.65 2.23 15.52
CA GLY A 347 -0.23 2.75 14.21
C GLY A 347 -1.32 2.92 13.16
N ILE A 348 -0.89 3.49 12.03
CA ILE A 348 -1.71 3.71 10.84
C ILE A 348 -1.12 2.92 9.67
N GLY A 349 -1.99 2.16 9.00
CA GLY A 349 -1.72 1.41 7.78
C GLY A 349 -2.15 2.21 6.57
N MET A 350 -1.19 2.49 5.69
CA MET A 350 -1.40 3.13 4.41
C MET A 350 -1.50 2.05 3.32
N GLN A 351 -2.70 1.79 2.79
CA GLN A 351 -2.88 0.71 1.81
C GLN A 351 -1.92 0.87 0.62
N GLY A 352 -1.82 2.06 0.03
CA GLY A 352 -0.87 2.28 -1.06
C GLY A 352 -1.28 1.63 -2.38
N HIS A 353 -2.57 1.58 -2.68
CA HIS A 353 -3.04 1.26 -4.03
C HIS A 353 -2.77 2.44 -4.98
N LEU A 354 -1.63 2.40 -5.67
CA LEU A 354 -1.12 3.52 -6.47
C LEU A 354 -1.11 3.18 -7.96
N ASP A 355 -0.76 4.17 -8.76
CA ASP A 355 -0.46 4.04 -10.19
C ASP A 355 0.91 4.66 -10.48
N ASP A 356 1.53 4.30 -11.60
CA ASP A 356 2.84 4.83 -12.05
C ASP A 356 2.86 6.34 -12.30
N THR A 357 1.71 7.00 -12.19
CA THR A 357 1.53 8.45 -12.31
C THR A 357 1.25 9.16 -10.98
N GLN A 358 1.21 8.42 -9.88
CA GLN A 358 0.90 8.97 -8.57
C GLN A 358 1.93 10.02 -8.12
N ASN A 359 1.47 11.04 -7.40
CA ASN A 359 2.38 12.03 -6.82
C ASN A 359 3.04 11.47 -5.55
N ILE A 360 4.33 11.13 -5.66
CA ILE A 360 5.15 10.57 -4.57
C ILE A 360 5.24 11.55 -3.39
N GLU A 361 5.47 12.85 -3.63
CA GLU A 361 5.61 13.82 -2.53
C GLU A 361 4.30 14.06 -1.79
N GLN A 362 3.16 13.92 -2.48
CA GLN A 362 1.87 13.93 -1.80
C GLN A 362 1.74 12.73 -0.85
N TYR A 363 2.22 11.55 -1.29
CA TYR A 363 2.24 10.36 -0.44
C TYR A 363 3.17 10.56 0.77
N MET A 364 4.39 11.08 0.56
CA MET A 364 5.34 11.35 1.65
C MET A 364 4.80 12.40 2.64
N THR A 365 4.10 13.43 2.16
CA THR A 365 3.44 14.41 3.05
C THR A 365 2.42 13.75 3.98
N ALA A 366 1.67 12.76 3.49
CA ALA A 366 0.73 12.01 4.32
C ALA A 366 1.44 11.04 5.27
N LEU A 367 2.52 10.39 4.81
CA LEU A 367 3.37 9.55 5.64
C LEU A 367 3.93 10.33 6.84
N GLU A 368 4.54 11.49 6.61
CA GLU A 368 5.04 12.39 7.66
C GLU A 368 3.92 12.89 8.59
N LYS A 369 2.73 13.16 8.03
CA LYS A 369 1.57 13.56 8.84
C LYS A 369 1.15 12.47 9.80
N TYR A 370 1.12 11.21 9.34
CA TYR A 370 0.74 10.10 10.19
C TYR A 370 1.82 9.78 11.22
N ASP A 371 3.10 9.83 10.85
CA ASP A 371 4.24 9.68 11.77
C ASP A 371 4.21 10.71 12.92
N ALA A 372 3.75 11.93 12.63
CA ALA A 372 3.54 12.94 13.66
C ALA A 372 2.31 12.69 14.56
N ALA A 373 1.39 11.81 14.16
CA ALA A 373 0.10 11.58 14.81
C ALA A 373 0.04 10.29 15.64
N VAL A 374 0.78 9.25 15.24
CA VAL A 374 0.81 7.93 15.89
C VAL A 374 2.23 7.39 15.99
N ASP A 375 2.41 6.32 16.76
CA ASP A 375 3.75 5.83 17.07
C ASP A 375 4.41 5.08 15.91
N GLU A 376 3.64 4.42 15.03
CA GLU A 376 4.16 3.52 14.01
C GLU A 376 3.35 3.55 12.71
N ILE A 377 4.03 3.49 11.56
CA ILE A 377 3.40 3.47 10.24
C ILE A 377 3.74 2.19 9.48
N HIS A 378 2.75 1.65 8.79
CA HIS A 378 2.93 0.59 7.80
C HIS A 378 2.42 1.05 6.43
N ILE A 379 3.07 0.62 5.35
CA ILE A 379 2.45 0.53 4.03
C ILE A 379 1.96 -0.90 3.86
N THR A 380 0.67 -1.11 3.65
CA THR A 380 0.02 -2.39 3.96
C THR A 380 -0.43 -3.20 2.73
N GLU A 381 -0.65 -2.54 1.59
CA GLU A 381 -1.27 -3.14 0.40
C GLU A 381 -0.69 -2.53 -0.91
N LEU A 382 0.61 -2.25 -0.94
CA LEU A 382 1.24 -1.54 -2.05
C LEU A 382 1.11 -2.32 -3.36
N ASP A 383 0.49 -1.68 -4.34
CA ASP A 383 0.50 -2.11 -5.73
C ASP A 383 0.52 -0.86 -6.63
N VAL A 384 1.20 -0.94 -7.78
CA VAL A 384 1.42 0.24 -8.64
C VAL A 384 0.96 -0.10 -10.04
N GLY A 385 -0.24 0.32 -10.42
CA GLY A 385 -0.77 0.07 -11.77
C GLY A 385 0.03 0.74 -12.87
N CYS A 386 0.24 0.02 -13.98
CA CYS A 386 0.66 0.59 -15.26
C CYS A 386 -0.51 1.37 -15.88
N THR A 387 -0.40 2.70 -16.02
CA THR A 387 -1.42 3.49 -16.73
C THR A 387 -1.25 3.42 -18.24
N GLY A 388 -0.02 3.15 -18.71
CA GLY A 388 0.30 2.92 -20.12
C GLY A 388 0.01 1.49 -20.57
N SER A 389 -0.14 1.31 -21.89
CA SER A 389 -0.27 -0.03 -22.51
C SER A 389 0.71 -0.25 -23.67
N ASP A 390 1.64 0.69 -23.86
CA ASP A 390 2.66 0.60 -24.89
C ASP A 390 3.91 -0.16 -24.39
N ALA A 391 4.94 -0.24 -25.24
CA ALA A 391 6.17 -0.97 -24.91
C ALA A 391 6.98 -0.37 -23.73
N ASN A 392 6.59 0.81 -23.22
CA ASN A 392 7.22 1.50 -22.11
C ASN A 392 6.36 1.50 -20.83
N ALA A 393 5.20 0.83 -20.82
CA ALA A 393 4.34 0.76 -19.63
C ALA A 393 5.11 0.28 -18.38
N GLU A 394 5.79 -0.87 -18.48
CA GLU A 394 6.58 -1.41 -17.38
C GLU A 394 7.81 -0.57 -17.03
N PHE A 395 8.32 0.25 -17.97
CA PHE A 395 9.42 1.17 -17.70
C PHE A 395 8.96 2.30 -16.76
N TYR A 396 7.78 2.88 -16.99
CA TYR A 396 7.25 3.94 -16.15
C TYR A 396 6.87 3.44 -14.76
N GLN A 397 6.24 2.26 -14.69
CA GLN A 397 6.04 1.55 -13.42
C GLN A 397 7.37 1.32 -12.69
N ALA A 398 8.41 0.83 -13.38
CA ALA A 398 9.72 0.62 -12.75
C ALA A 398 10.34 1.93 -12.26
N LYS A 399 10.22 3.03 -13.01
CA LYS A 399 10.70 4.33 -12.56
C LYS A 399 9.99 4.80 -11.31
N PHE A 400 8.67 4.60 -11.24
CA PHE A 400 7.87 4.90 -10.06
C PHE A 400 8.34 4.09 -8.84
N TYR A 401 8.46 2.76 -8.96
CA TYR A 401 8.95 1.91 -7.87
C TYR A 401 10.34 2.34 -7.37
N TYR A 402 11.26 2.67 -8.29
CA TYR A 402 12.58 3.17 -7.91
C TYR A 402 12.49 4.48 -7.11
N ASP A 403 11.77 5.48 -7.63
CA ASP A 403 11.66 6.80 -6.98
C ASP A 403 10.94 6.70 -5.64
N PHE A 404 9.87 5.91 -5.59
CA PHE A 404 9.06 5.72 -4.40
C PHE A 404 9.87 5.07 -3.27
N PHE A 405 10.55 3.95 -3.55
CA PHE A 405 11.36 3.28 -2.54
C PHE A 405 12.62 4.08 -2.16
N ALA A 406 13.22 4.82 -3.08
CA ALA A 406 14.32 5.74 -2.75
C ALA A 406 13.84 6.83 -1.76
N ARG A 407 12.66 7.42 -1.99
CA ARG A 407 12.06 8.39 -1.07
C ARG A 407 11.68 7.77 0.27
N LEU A 408 11.08 6.57 0.31
CA LEU A 408 10.81 5.86 1.57
C LEU A 408 12.08 5.63 2.41
N ILE A 409 13.17 5.22 1.78
CA ILE A 409 14.47 5.04 2.45
C ILE A 409 14.97 6.37 3.03
N GLU A 410 14.79 7.48 2.32
CA GLU A 410 15.15 8.81 2.81
C GLU A 410 14.30 9.23 4.01
N GLU A 411 12.99 9.00 3.98
CA GLU A 411 12.08 9.30 5.09
C GLU A 411 12.43 8.51 6.35
N VAL A 412 12.67 7.19 6.22
CA VAL A 412 13.09 6.34 7.34
C VAL A 412 14.44 6.80 7.91
N LYS A 413 15.41 7.15 7.05
CA LYS A 413 16.69 7.73 7.50
C LYS A 413 16.51 9.11 8.15
N GLY A 414 15.47 9.85 7.74
CA GLY A 414 15.06 11.14 8.31
C GLY A 414 14.43 11.03 9.69
N GLY A 415 13.93 9.84 10.05
CA GLY A 415 13.38 9.52 11.37
C GLY A 415 11.92 9.09 11.37
N VAL A 416 11.27 8.99 10.21
CA VAL A 416 9.90 8.46 10.09
C VAL A 416 9.89 7.00 10.53
N ASN A 417 8.98 6.64 11.45
CA ASN A 417 8.84 5.28 11.98
C ASN A 417 7.97 4.40 11.07
N LEU A 418 8.39 4.25 9.81
CA LEU A 418 7.84 3.28 8.87
C LEU A 418 8.54 1.93 9.08
N THR A 419 7.83 0.94 9.60
CA THR A 419 8.41 -0.33 10.06
C THR A 419 8.03 -1.53 9.18
N SER A 420 7.06 -1.38 8.27
CA SER A 420 6.64 -2.44 7.35
C SER A 420 6.16 -1.87 6.01
N VAL A 421 6.53 -2.53 4.91
CA VAL A 421 5.98 -2.30 3.57
C VAL A 421 5.53 -3.64 2.99
N THR A 422 4.26 -3.78 2.61
CA THR A 422 3.69 -5.00 2.06
C THR A 422 3.24 -4.77 0.62
N ILE A 423 3.73 -5.60 -0.32
CA ILE A 423 3.28 -5.61 -1.72
C ILE A 423 2.00 -6.46 -1.85
N TRP A 424 0.92 -5.95 -2.43
CA TRP A 424 -0.39 -6.65 -2.42
C TRP A 424 -0.55 -7.75 -3.48
N GLY A 425 0.29 -8.77 -3.36
CA GLY A 425 0.29 -9.97 -4.20
C GLY A 425 1.68 -10.34 -4.68
N LEU A 426 1.80 -11.55 -5.23
CA LEU A 426 3.06 -12.04 -5.80
C LEU A 426 3.17 -11.79 -7.30
N THR A 427 2.16 -12.21 -8.08
CA THR A 427 2.21 -12.20 -9.56
C THR A 427 1.03 -11.45 -10.17
N ASP A 428 1.28 -10.73 -11.27
CA ASP A 428 0.26 -9.88 -11.93
C ASP A 428 -1.03 -10.63 -12.31
N ASP A 429 -0.93 -11.91 -12.66
CA ASP A 429 -2.07 -12.74 -13.05
C ASP A 429 -2.96 -13.14 -11.86
N ALA A 430 -2.43 -13.06 -10.63
CA ALA A 430 -3.14 -13.32 -9.38
C ALA A 430 -3.62 -12.05 -8.67
N SER A 431 -3.17 -10.87 -9.10
CA SER A 431 -3.54 -9.59 -8.48
C SER A 431 -5.03 -9.30 -8.61
N TRP A 432 -5.64 -8.68 -7.60
CA TRP A 432 -7.00 -8.12 -7.72
C TRP A 432 -7.12 -7.01 -8.78
N ARG A 433 -5.99 -6.44 -9.21
CA ARG A 433 -5.85 -5.39 -10.23
C ARG A 433 -5.16 -5.93 -11.50
N THR A 434 -5.50 -7.15 -11.94
CA THR A 434 -4.87 -7.80 -13.12
C THR A 434 -4.79 -6.94 -14.37
N ASP A 435 -5.77 -6.05 -14.59
CA ASP A 435 -5.87 -5.25 -15.81
C ASP A 435 -4.75 -4.21 -15.96
N VAL A 436 -4.03 -3.90 -14.88
CA VAL A 436 -2.95 -2.89 -14.85
C VAL A 436 -1.59 -3.47 -14.48
N ASN A 437 -1.44 -4.79 -14.38
CA ASN A 437 -0.17 -5.48 -14.12
C ASN A 437 0.66 -4.82 -13.00
N PRO A 438 0.20 -4.79 -11.73
CA PRO A 438 0.70 -3.82 -10.76
C PRO A 438 1.87 -4.30 -9.87
N LEU A 439 2.30 -5.57 -10.02
CA LEU A 439 3.21 -6.26 -9.10
C LEU A 439 4.63 -6.41 -9.67
N LEU A 440 5.50 -7.16 -8.98
CA LEU A 440 6.92 -7.28 -9.30
C LEU A 440 7.25 -8.45 -10.24
N PHE A 441 6.34 -9.42 -10.38
CA PHE A 441 6.56 -10.65 -11.13
C PHE A 441 5.42 -10.93 -12.12
N ASN A 442 5.78 -11.48 -13.27
CA ASN A 442 4.82 -12.04 -14.20
C ASN A 442 4.25 -13.37 -13.65
N GLY A 443 3.17 -13.87 -14.26
CA GLY A 443 2.54 -15.14 -13.86
C GLY A 443 3.44 -16.39 -13.96
N ASP A 444 4.55 -16.30 -14.69
CA ASP A 444 5.57 -17.35 -14.76
C ASP A 444 6.74 -17.15 -13.77
N LEU A 445 6.63 -16.21 -12.82
CA LEU A 445 7.68 -15.82 -11.86
C LEU A 445 8.92 -15.16 -12.49
N SER A 446 8.88 -14.82 -13.79
CA SER A 446 9.90 -13.96 -14.36
C SER A 446 9.79 -12.54 -13.76
N LYS A 447 10.94 -11.94 -13.45
CA LYS A 447 11.00 -10.58 -12.91
C LYS A 447 10.48 -9.58 -13.92
N LYS A 448 9.75 -8.59 -13.43
CA LYS A 448 9.45 -7.37 -14.19
C LYS A 448 10.53 -6.30 -13.98
N PRO A 449 10.61 -5.28 -14.84
CA PRO A 449 11.43 -4.10 -14.61
C PRO A 449 11.25 -3.46 -13.22
N ALA A 450 10.04 -3.52 -12.65
CA ALA A 450 9.73 -3.05 -11.29
C ALA A 450 10.56 -3.73 -10.19
N PHE A 451 10.82 -5.03 -10.31
CA PHE A 451 11.69 -5.75 -9.36
C PHE A 451 13.12 -5.19 -9.39
N GLU A 452 13.69 -5.04 -10.59
CA GLU A 452 15.06 -4.53 -10.74
C GLU A 452 15.18 -3.07 -10.27
N ALA A 453 14.11 -2.29 -10.43
CA ALA A 453 13.99 -0.94 -9.86
C ALA A 453 14.09 -0.92 -8.33
N MET A 454 13.35 -1.80 -7.64
CA MET A 454 13.45 -1.93 -6.19
C MET A 454 14.83 -2.40 -5.73
N VAL A 455 15.49 -3.28 -6.48
CA VAL A 455 16.87 -3.70 -6.19
C VAL A 455 17.84 -2.51 -6.28
N MET A 456 17.76 -1.72 -7.35
CA MET A 456 18.61 -0.53 -7.52
C MET A 456 18.38 0.48 -6.38
N ALA A 457 17.12 0.75 -6.02
CA ALA A 457 16.79 1.68 -4.93
C ALA A 457 17.34 1.20 -3.58
N GLY A 458 17.13 -0.07 -3.23
CA GLY A 458 17.63 -0.63 -1.96
C GLY A 458 19.16 -0.64 -1.85
N LYS A 459 19.86 -0.82 -2.98
CA LYS A 459 21.34 -0.73 -3.06
C LYS A 459 21.87 0.70 -3.10
N GLY A 460 21.01 1.70 -3.34
CA GLY A 460 21.41 3.09 -3.59
C GLY A 460 22.14 3.28 -4.91
N GLU A 461 21.84 2.45 -5.92
CA GLU A 461 22.39 2.54 -7.27
C GLU A 461 21.58 3.52 -8.12
N GLU A 462 22.21 4.16 -9.12
CA GLU A 462 21.47 5.01 -10.07
C GLU A 462 20.51 4.17 -10.92
N PHE A 463 19.29 4.67 -11.13
CA PHE A 463 18.33 4.05 -12.04
C PHE A 463 18.89 3.93 -13.46
N SER A 464 19.03 2.71 -13.95
CA SER A 464 19.78 2.41 -15.18
C SER A 464 18.94 1.80 -16.32
N LEU A 465 17.64 1.54 -16.10
CA LEU A 465 16.76 1.03 -17.14
C LEU A 465 16.50 2.11 -18.21
N THR A 466 16.19 1.67 -19.44
CA THR A 466 15.93 2.57 -20.56
C THR A 466 14.63 2.22 -21.27
N ALA A 467 13.83 3.24 -21.60
CA ALA A 467 12.64 3.09 -22.43
C ALA A 467 12.98 2.52 -23.83
N VAL A 468 12.10 1.69 -24.36
CA VAL A 468 12.12 1.22 -25.75
C VAL A 468 11.82 2.39 -26.68
N LYS A 469 12.66 2.56 -27.71
CA LYS A 469 12.38 3.50 -28.80
C LYS A 469 11.18 3.01 -29.60
N LEU A 470 10.02 3.60 -29.37
CA LEU A 470 8.85 3.38 -30.21
C LEU A 470 9.09 4.09 -31.55
N ALA A 471 9.30 3.32 -32.62
CA ALA A 471 9.28 3.88 -33.96
C ALA A 471 7.83 4.28 -34.29
N VAL A 472 7.45 5.55 -34.16
CA VAL A 472 6.06 5.99 -34.42
C VAL A 472 5.99 7.18 -35.39
N ASN A 473 4.96 7.14 -36.23
CA ASN A 473 4.47 8.27 -37.02
C ASN A 473 3.96 9.38 -36.09
N ALA A 474 4.85 10.13 -35.45
CA ALA A 474 4.48 11.29 -34.66
C ALA A 474 3.64 12.25 -35.52
N LYS A 475 2.43 12.58 -35.05
CA LYS A 475 1.56 13.58 -35.67
C LYS A 475 1.73 14.89 -34.93
N ASP A 476 1.31 15.97 -35.58
CA ASP A 476 1.16 17.25 -34.90
C ASP A 476 0.18 17.09 -33.72
N MET A 477 0.52 17.70 -32.60
CA MET A 477 -0.23 17.66 -31.35
C MET A 477 -0.51 19.09 -30.90
N HIS A 478 -1.75 19.33 -30.48
CA HIS A 478 -2.17 20.56 -29.83
C HIS A 478 -2.85 20.16 -28.53
N VAL A 479 -2.39 20.74 -27.43
CA VAL A 479 -2.93 20.52 -26.10
C VAL A 479 -3.52 21.84 -25.62
N SER A 480 -4.84 21.96 -25.74
CA SER A 480 -5.62 22.87 -24.93
C SER A 480 -6.12 22.11 -23.70
N PHE A 481 -6.06 22.74 -22.54
CA PHE A 481 -6.44 22.12 -21.27
C PHE A 481 -7.98 22.08 -21.07
N GLU A 482 -8.73 22.44 -22.11
CA GLU A 482 -10.18 22.49 -22.12
C GLU A 482 -10.83 21.09 -22.15
N PRO A 483 -11.96 20.91 -21.46
CA PRO A 483 -12.79 19.74 -21.64
C PRO A 483 -13.29 19.64 -23.08
N TYR A 484 -13.15 18.46 -23.68
CA TYR A 484 -13.59 18.19 -25.04
C TYR A 484 -14.64 17.06 -25.07
N VAL A 485 -15.36 16.93 -26.18
CA VAL A 485 -16.36 15.86 -26.34
C VAL A 485 -15.81 14.79 -27.26
N GLU A 486 -15.74 13.56 -26.75
CA GLU A 486 -15.35 12.37 -27.50
C GLU A 486 -16.39 11.27 -27.27
N ASP A 487 -16.87 10.66 -28.35
CA ASP A 487 -17.95 9.66 -28.32
C ASP A 487 -19.21 10.10 -27.55
N GLY A 488 -19.52 11.40 -27.60
CA GLY A 488 -20.68 12.00 -26.93
C GLY A 488 -20.52 12.16 -25.41
N LYS A 489 -19.34 11.91 -24.85
CA LYS A 489 -19.00 12.17 -23.44
C LYS A 489 -18.02 13.34 -23.35
N THR A 490 -18.23 14.22 -22.39
CA THR A 490 -17.23 15.23 -22.02
C THR A 490 -16.06 14.54 -21.32
N LYS A 491 -14.85 14.75 -21.83
CA LYS A 491 -13.59 14.33 -21.24
C LYS A 491 -12.79 15.56 -20.82
N THR A 492 -12.14 15.48 -19.68
CA THR A 492 -11.23 16.51 -19.19
C THR A 492 -9.80 16.08 -19.49
N VAL A 493 -8.96 17.02 -19.92
CA VAL A 493 -7.52 16.80 -20.10
C VAL A 493 -6.86 16.81 -18.73
N THR A 494 -6.11 15.77 -18.40
CA THR A 494 -5.26 15.72 -17.20
C THR A 494 -3.79 15.90 -17.61
N PRO A 495 -2.92 16.42 -16.72
CA PRO A 495 -1.48 16.55 -17.01
C PRO A 495 -0.89 15.23 -17.54
N GLN A 496 -1.24 14.12 -16.89
CA GLN A 496 -0.80 12.77 -17.23
C GLN A 496 -1.29 12.33 -18.62
N SER A 497 -2.55 12.64 -18.99
CA SER A 497 -3.11 12.26 -20.28
C SER A 497 -2.38 12.85 -21.49
N VAL A 498 -1.61 13.92 -21.27
CA VAL A 498 -0.80 14.60 -22.29
C VAL A 498 0.69 14.46 -22.01
N GLY A 499 1.09 13.53 -21.13
CA GLY A 499 2.48 13.22 -20.84
C GLY A 499 3.21 14.32 -20.08
N VAL A 500 2.52 15.14 -19.28
CA VAL A 500 3.13 16.17 -18.43
C VAL A 500 3.37 15.64 -17.02
N TYR A 501 4.60 15.85 -16.53
CA TYR A 501 5.10 15.37 -15.24
C TYR A 501 5.96 16.44 -14.54
N SER A 502 6.21 16.25 -13.25
CA SER A 502 7.14 17.11 -12.50
C SER A 502 8.59 16.88 -12.93
N ARG A 503 9.40 17.91 -12.71
CA ARG A 503 10.83 17.96 -12.98
C ARG A 503 11.52 18.61 -11.77
N GLY A 504 12.65 18.06 -11.34
CA GLY A 504 13.48 18.61 -10.25
C GLY A 504 14.48 17.59 -9.74
N THR A 505 15.57 18.05 -9.12
CA THR A 505 16.68 17.18 -8.65
C THR A 505 16.61 16.80 -7.17
N GLY A 506 15.61 17.33 -6.46
CA GLY A 506 15.30 17.01 -5.06
C GLY A 506 13.89 17.45 -4.66
N HIS A 507 13.40 18.55 -5.23
CA HIS A 507 12.04 19.03 -5.00
C HIS A 507 11.19 18.86 -6.27
N GLN A 508 10.01 18.25 -6.13
CA GLN A 508 9.05 18.11 -7.23
C GLN A 508 8.02 19.23 -7.17
N SER A 509 7.63 19.76 -8.33
CA SER A 509 6.50 20.68 -8.43
C SER A 509 5.18 19.93 -8.34
N VAL A 510 4.14 20.55 -7.76
CA VAL A 510 2.77 20.05 -7.82
C VAL A 510 2.10 20.59 -9.09
N ILE A 511 1.70 19.69 -9.98
CA ILE A 511 1.08 20.04 -11.27
C ILE A 511 -0.41 19.77 -11.21
N THR A 512 -1.23 20.81 -11.35
CA THR A 512 -2.69 20.72 -11.24
C THR A 512 -3.39 21.49 -12.34
N MET A 513 -4.56 21.01 -12.74
CA MET A 513 -5.46 21.76 -13.60
C MET A 513 -6.20 22.82 -12.79
N VAL A 514 -6.22 24.06 -13.27
CA VAL A 514 -6.98 25.16 -12.66
C VAL A 514 -7.88 25.82 -13.69
N ASN A 515 -8.99 26.38 -13.24
CA ASN A 515 -9.91 27.20 -14.06
C ASN A 515 -9.91 28.68 -13.64
N THR A 516 -8.92 29.08 -12.84
CA THR A 516 -8.74 30.47 -12.40
C THR A 516 -7.90 31.29 -13.39
N GLU A 517 -7.17 30.61 -14.26
CA GLU A 517 -6.28 31.15 -15.29
C GLU A 517 -6.51 30.35 -16.58
N ASN A 518 -6.45 31.02 -17.73
CA ASN A 518 -6.64 30.42 -19.06
C ASN A 518 -6.02 31.34 -20.13
N HIS A 519 -5.51 30.75 -21.19
CA HIS A 519 -5.12 31.46 -22.42
C HIS A 519 -6.04 31.11 -23.59
N THR A 520 -6.55 29.88 -23.65
CA THR A 520 -7.36 29.36 -24.77
C THR A 520 -8.50 30.32 -25.15
N GLU A 521 -8.45 30.86 -26.37
CA GLU A 521 -9.49 31.76 -26.89
C GLU A 521 -10.83 31.04 -27.02
N ASP A 522 -11.94 31.75 -26.76
CA ASP A 522 -13.32 31.26 -26.85
C ASP A 522 -13.69 30.06 -25.93
N ALA A 523 -12.84 29.73 -24.95
CA ALA A 523 -13.17 28.73 -23.93
C ALA A 523 -14.39 29.14 -23.09
N VAL A 524 -15.30 28.19 -22.85
CA VAL A 524 -16.53 28.45 -22.07
C VAL A 524 -16.22 28.68 -20.58
N ILE A 525 -15.23 27.95 -20.06
CA ILE A 525 -14.75 28.07 -18.68
C ILE A 525 -13.29 28.49 -18.67
N GLY A 526 -12.44 27.88 -19.51
CA GLY A 526 -11.02 28.17 -19.55
C GLY A 526 -10.25 27.37 -18.50
N TYR A 527 -9.18 26.70 -18.91
CA TYR A 527 -8.32 25.91 -18.05
C TYR A 527 -6.86 26.11 -18.40
N ALA A 528 -6.01 26.04 -17.39
CA ALA A 528 -4.56 26.02 -17.56
C ALA A 528 -3.92 25.04 -16.59
N LEU A 529 -2.70 24.63 -16.94
CA LEU A 529 -1.84 23.89 -16.04
C LEU A 529 -1.18 24.84 -15.05
N LYS A 530 -1.38 24.63 -13.75
CA LYS A 530 -0.65 25.33 -12.69
C LYS A 530 0.49 24.44 -12.18
N ILE A 531 1.70 24.97 -12.22
CA ILE A 531 2.89 24.36 -11.64
C ILE A 531 3.17 25.09 -10.33
N SER A 532 2.82 24.45 -9.21
CA SER A 532 3.03 25.00 -7.86
C SER A 532 4.35 24.50 -7.29
N ARG A 533 5.16 25.40 -6.72
CA ARG A 533 6.54 25.06 -6.34
C ARG A 533 7.13 25.94 -5.24
N SER A 534 8.14 25.43 -4.55
CA SER A 534 8.91 26.14 -3.51
C SER A 534 10.35 26.45 -3.93
N GLU A 535 10.89 25.74 -4.93
CA GLU A 535 12.25 25.91 -5.44
C GLU A 535 12.29 26.16 -6.95
N GLN A 536 13.42 26.68 -7.43
CA GLN A 536 13.57 27.05 -8.84
C GLN A 536 13.68 25.83 -9.76
N ASP A 537 14.33 24.75 -9.31
CA ASP A 537 14.53 23.53 -10.09
C ASP A 537 13.27 22.65 -10.16
N ALA A 538 12.34 22.81 -9.21
CA ALA A 538 10.99 22.27 -9.26
C ALA A 538 10.20 22.92 -10.43
N SER A 539 9.90 22.15 -11.47
CA SER A 539 9.41 22.61 -12.76
C SER A 539 8.56 21.52 -13.41
N MET A 540 8.07 21.72 -14.64
CA MET A 540 7.40 20.68 -15.40
C MET A 540 8.27 20.15 -16.54
N LYS A 541 8.00 18.91 -16.92
CA LYS A 541 8.44 18.32 -18.18
C LYS A 541 7.27 17.65 -18.91
N MET A 542 7.37 17.53 -20.23
CA MET A 542 6.40 16.85 -21.08
C MET A 542 7.11 15.85 -21.98
N ASP A 543 6.60 14.62 -22.04
CA ASP A 543 7.21 13.55 -22.84
C ASP A 543 7.11 13.86 -24.35
N LEU A 544 8.28 13.97 -24.98
CA LEU A 544 8.45 14.15 -26.43
C LEU A 544 9.07 12.91 -27.09
N SER A 545 9.14 11.77 -26.41
CA SER A 545 9.86 10.59 -26.91
C SER A 545 9.28 10.05 -28.22
N SER A 546 7.99 10.27 -28.49
CA SER A 546 7.37 9.93 -29.77
C SER A 546 7.95 10.71 -30.96
N TYR A 547 8.60 11.84 -30.73
CA TYR A 547 9.21 12.71 -31.73
C TYR A 547 10.72 12.50 -31.92
N ILE A 548 11.33 11.49 -31.28
CA ILE A 548 12.74 11.14 -31.47
C ILE A 548 13.06 10.93 -32.95
N GLY A 549 14.17 11.52 -33.40
CA GLY A 549 14.60 11.52 -34.79
C GLY A 549 13.91 12.54 -35.68
N ARG A 550 13.05 13.40 -35.12
CA ARG A 550 12.35 14.46 -35.85
C ARG A 550 12.86 15.84 -35.47
N THR A 551 12.65 16.77 -36.38
CA THR A 551 12.69 18.20 -36.05
C THR A 551 11.28 18.62 -35.73
N VAL A 552 11.09 19.19 -34.54
CA VAL A 552 9.80 19.65 -34.06
C VAL A 552 9.86 21.14 -33.77
N LYS A 553 8.77 21.83 -34.10
CA LYS A 553 8.49 23.17 -33.60
C LYS A 553 7.53 23.06 -32.44
N ILE A 554 7.92 23.64 -31.32
CA ILE A 554 7.20 23.65 -30.06
C ILE A 554 6.78 25.08 -29.74
N THR A 555 5.52 25.28 -29.39
CA THR A 555 5.02 26.52 -28.78
C THR A 555 4.25 26.21 -27.51
N ALA A 556 4.31 27.12 -26.55
CA ALA A 556 3.50 27.07 -25.34
C ALA A 556 3.28 28.50 -24.84
N PHE A 557 2.16 28.76 -24.17
CA PHE A 557 1.92 30.01 -23.48
C PHE A 557 2.23 29.84 -22.00
N VAL A 558 3.02 30.77 -21.44
CA VAL A 558 3.42 30.72 -20.03
C VAL A 558 3.11 32.04 -19.34
N LYS A 559 2.52 31.97 -18.15
CA LYS A 559 2.26 33.12 -17.29
C LYS A 559 2.92 32.91 -15.92
N THR A 560 3.67 33.90 -15.44
CA THR A 560 4.41 33.82 -14.16
C THR A 560 4.65 35.22 -13.60
N GLN A 561 4.95 35.31 -12.30
CA GLN A 561 5.46 36.52 -11.65
C GLN A 561 7.01 36.57 -11.61
N ASP A 562 7.67 35.48 -11.99
CA ASP A 562 9.12 35.47 -12.20
C ASP A 562 9.51 36.32 -13.42
N LYS A 563 10.80 36.59 -13.62
CA LYS A 563 11.26 37.56 -14.63
C LYS A 563 11.52 36.92 -15.99
N LYS A 564 11.86 35.65 -16.02
CA LYS A 564 12.24 34.93 -17.23
C LYS A 564 11.57 33.58 -17.29
N ILE A 565 11.20 33.20 -18.51
CA ILE A 565 10.69 31.88 -18.87
C ILE A 565 11.73 31.20 -19.75
N ARG A 566 12.00 29.93 -19.47
CA ARG A 566 12.88 29.09 -20.28
C ARG A 566 12.11 27.87 -20.74
N MET A 567 12.39 27.50 -21.97
CA MET A 567 11.94 26.24 -22.56
C MET A 567 13.16 25.51 -23.09
N GLY A 568 13.23 24.21 -22.82
CA GLY A 568 14.36 23.41 -23.24
C GLY A 568 14.02 21.94 -23.41
N LEU A 569 15.04 21.16 -23.76
CA LEU A 569 14.95 19.73 -23.96
C LEU A 569 15.79 19.03 -22.90
N ASP A 570 15.16 18.18 -22.10
CA ASP A 570 15.83 17.22 -21.23
C ASP A 570 16.04 15.92 -21.99
N THR A 571 17.31 15.62 -22.22
CA THR A 571 17.78 14.36 -22.80
C THR A 571 18.73 13.71 -21.80
N THR A 572 19.83 13.11 -22.25
CA THR A 572 20.97 12.79 -21.37
C THR A 572 21.61 14.04 -20.76
N VAL A 573 21.44 15.19 -21.42
CA VAL A 573 21.81 16.51 -20.93
C VAL A 573 20.66 17.49 -21.15
N SER A 574 20.44 18.38 -20.21
CA SER A 574 19.46 19.47 -20.36
C SER A 574 20.02 20.55 -21.26
N GLU A 575 19.31 20.85 -22.34
CA GLU A 575 19.62 21.93 -23.27
C GLU A 575 18.53 22.99 -23.21
N GLN A 576 18.91 24.24 -22.91
CA GLN A 576 18.00 25.36 -23.00
C GLN A 576 17.85 25.80 -24.47
N LEU A 577 16.63 25.71 -25.00
CA LEU A 577 16.33 26.08 -26.39
C LEU A 577 16.02 27.57 -26.53
N ILE A 578 15.31 28.15 -25.55
CA ILE A 578 14.93 29.57 -25.57
C ILE A 578 14.82 30.13 -24.14
N GLU A 579 15.15 31.41 -23.99
CA GLU A 579 14.86 32.21 -22.81
C GLU A 579 14.13 33.49 -23.26
N LYS A 580 13.03 33.83 -22.59
CA LYS A 580 12.22 35.01 -22.89
C LYS A 580 11.91 35.76 -21.59
N ASN A 581 11.82 37.08 -21.67
CA ASN A 581 11.34 37.86 -20.53
C ASN A 581 9.86 37.55 -20.31
N ALA A 582 9.50 37.28 -19.05
CA ALA A 582 8.12 37.17 -18.64
C ALA A 582 7.43 38.54 -18.68
N SER A 583 6.11 38.52 -18.56
CA SER A 583 5.27 39.70 -18.41
C SER A 583 4.18 39.42 -17.39
N ASP A 584 3.44 40.46 -16.98
CA ASP A 584 2.28 40.29 -16.09
C ASP A 584 1.14 39.47 -16.74
N ASP A 585 1.24 39.22 -18.05
CA ASP A 585 0.30 38.45 -18.87
C ASP A 585 0.99 37.26 -19.57
N TRP A 586 0.20 36.43 -20.24
CA TRP A 586 0.68 35.26 -21.00
C TRP A 586 1.74 35.61 -22.04
N VAL A 587 2.81 34.83 -22.04
CA VAL A 587 3.92 34.96 -22.98
C VAL A 587 4.07 33.67 -23.77
N GLU A 588 3.90 33.75 -25.09
CA GLU A 588 4.24 32.64 -25.99
C GLU A 588 5.76 32.40 -25.97
N VAL A 589 6.18 31.18 -25.68
CA VAL A 589 7.54 30.69 -25.94
C VAL A 589 7.51 29.77 -27.15
N SER A 590 8.51 29.90 -28.04
CA SER A 590 8.60 29.11 -29.26
C SER A 590 10.04 28.69 -29.49
N ALA A 591 10.25 27.41 -29.81
CA ALA A 591 11.53 26.89 -30.24
C ALA A 591 11.35 25.81 -31.31
N GLU A 592 12.35 25.66 -32.15
CA GLU A 592 12.48 24.52 -33.06
C GLU A 592 13.71 23.74 -32.64
N CYS A 593 13.58 22.43 -32.47
CA CYS A 593 14.69 21.55 -32.10
C CYS A 593 14.63 20.23 -32.86
N THR A 594 15.81 19.68 -33.17
CA THR A 594 15.94 18.31 -33.66
C THR A 594 16.19 17.42 -32.47
N ILE A 595 15.34 16.43 -32.26
CA ILE A 595 15.52 15.42 -31.21
C ILE A 595 16.42 14.31 -31.79
N PRO A 596 17.64 14.11 -31.27
CA PRO A 596 18.59 13.15 -31.83
C PRO A 596 18.04 11.71 -31.88
N GLU A 597 18.30 11.00 -32.98
CA GLU A 597 17.83 9.62 -33.22
C GLU A 597 18.43 8.61 -32.23
N ASP A 598 19.58 8.91 -31.64
CA ASP A 598 20.30 8.06 -30.70
C ASP A 598 19.74 8.12 -29.28
N LEU A 599 18.83 9.05 -28.97
CA LEU A 599 18.16 9.14 -27.66
C LEU A 599 17.11 8.05 -27.46
N ASN A 600 16.91 7.64 -26.20
CA ASN A 600 15.87 6.71 -25.76
C ASN A 600 14.63 7.44 -25.19
N SER A 601 14.82 8.65 -24.67
CA SER A 601 13.77 9.53 -24.17
C SER A 601 14.14 10.97 -24.45
N ALA A 602 13.13 11.82 -24.63
CA ALA A 602 13.31 13.25 -24.72
C ALA A 602 12.11 13.93 -24.07
N ASN A 603 12.35 14.90 -23.19
CA ASN A 603 11.27 15.67 -22.58
C ASN A 603 11.44 17.14 -22.90
N LEU A 604 10.35 17.82 -23.23
CA LEU A 604 10.27 19.27 -23.13
C LEU A 604 10.32 19.63 -21.65
N TYR A 605 11.03 20.69 -21.27
CA TYR A 605 10.84 21.31 -19.96
C TYR A 605 10.47 22.78 -20.08
N LEU A 606 9.69 23.26 -19.12
CA LEU A 606 9.35 24.67 -18.94
C LEU A 606 9.66 25.08 -17.51
N GLU A 607 10.51 26.09 -17.34
CA GLU A 607 10.91 26.62 -16.03
C GLU A 607 10.92 28.15 -16.05
N THR A 608 10.87 28.76 -14.86
CA THR A 608 11.04 30.20 -14.69
C THR A 608 12.18 30.49 -13.70
N ASP A 609 12.76 31.69 -13.76
CA ASP A 609 14.02 32.03 -13.06
C ASP A 609 13.91 32.30 -11.54
N GLY A 610 12.75 32.06 -10.94
CA GLY A 610 12.52 32.12 -9.50
C GLY A 610 11.80 30.87 -8.99
N SER A 611 11.00 31.02 -7.95
CA SER A 611 10.22 29.92 -7.34
C SER A 611 8.74 30.25 -7.29
N ALA A 612 8.29 31.25 -8.05
CA ALA A 612 6.86 31.53 -8.15
C ALA A 612 6.15 30.41 -8.90
N ASP A 613 4.90 30.17 -8.53
CA ASP A 613 4.00 29.35 -9.35
C ASP A 613 3.93 29.93 -10.77
N PHE A 614 3.86 29.06 -11.76
CA PHE A 614 3.65 29.47 -13.13
C PHE A 614 2.55 28.63 -13.78
N TYR A 615 1.96 29.19 -14.82
CA TYR A 615 0.85 28.59 -15.55
C TYR A 615 1.28 28.32 -16.98
N VAL A 616 0.83 27.20 -17.54
CA VAL A 616 1.09 26.80 -18.92
C VAL A 616 -0.23 26.46 -19.60
N ASP A 617 -0.40 26.91 -20.84
CA ASP A 617 -1.55 26.62 -21.68
C ASP A 617 -1.15 26.57 -23.17
N ASP A 618 -2.02 26.01 -24.01
CA ASP A 618 -1.89 25.92 -25.47
C ASP A 618 -0.51 25.42 -25.92
N ILE A 619 -0.18 24.17 -25.59
CA ILE A 619 1.06 23.53 -26.03
C ILE A 619 0.87 22.93 -27.42
N ASP A 620 1.59 23.45 -28.42
CA ASP A 620 1.64 22.86 -29.77
C ASP A 620 2.99 22.23 -30.05
N ILE A 621 2.97 21.03 -30.62
CA ILE A 621 4.15 20.33 -31.14
C ILE A 621 3.85 19.91 -32.57
N SER A 622 4.61 20.45 -33.52
CA SER A 622 4.43 20.16 -34.95
C SER A 622 5.71 19.60 -35.56
N VAL A 623 5.58 18.60 -36.42
CA VAL A 623 6.72 18.02 -37.13
C VAL A 623 7.09 18.93 -38.30
N VAL A 624 8.31 19.45 -38.28
CA VAL A 624 8.82 20.29 -39.37
C VAL A 624 9.15 19.38 -40.55
N SER A 625 8.38 19.49 -41.64
CA SER A 625 8.62 18.70 -42.86
C SER A 625 10.00 19.04 -43.45
N GLN A 626 10.91 18.06 -43.49
CA GLN A 626 12.14 18.21 -44.26
C GLN A 626 11.79 18.26 -45.75
N ASN A 627 11.96 19.42 -46.38
CA ASN A 627 11.94 19.51 -47.83
C ASN A 627 13.03 18.59 -48.38
N ALA A 628 12.66 17.64 -49.25
CA ALA A 628 13.59 16.84 -50.03
C ALA A 628 14.38 17.75 -50.99
N ALA A 629 15.48 18.33 -50.50
CA ALA A 629 16.45 19.06 -51.30
C ALA A 629 17.70 18.19 -51.46
N GLY A 630 17.75 17.42 -52.57
CA GLY A 630 18.92 16.61 -52.88
C GLY A 630 18.77 15.54 -53.96
N ALA A 631 17.84 15.69 -54.91
CA ALA A 631 17.86 14.92 -56.16
C ALA A 631 18.18 15.88 -57.32
N GLU A 632 19.36 16.48 -57.29
CA GLU A 632 19.91 17.13 -58.48
C GLU A 632 20.58 16.07 -59.37
N ASN A 633 19.94 15.83 -60.51
CA ASN A 633 20.51 15.60 -61.83
C ASN A 633 21.95 15.06 -61.89
N ASN A 634 22.08 13.80 -62.32
CA ASN A 634 23.04 13.48 -63.37
C ASN A 634 22.45 12.44 -64.32
N VAL A 635 22.42 12.84 -65.59
CA VAL A 635 22.14 12.07 -66.80
C VAL A 635 23.19 10.99 -67.02
#